data_AF-A0A3C0U2J3-F1
#
_entry.id   AF-A0A3C0U2J3-F1
#
_cell.length_a   1.000
_cell.length_b   1.000
_cell.length_c   1.000
_cell.angle_alpha   90.00
_cell.angle_beta   90.00
_cell.angle_gamma   90.00
#
_symmetry.space_group_name_H-M   'P 1'
#
loop_
_entity.id
_entity.type
_entity.pdbx_description
1 polymer ?
#
loop_
_entity_poly.entity_id
_entity_poly.type
_entity_poly.pdbx_seq_one_letter_code
_entity_poly.pdbx_strand_id
1 'polypeptide(L)'
;MKFKVSFFITFAIYLTVGICLFAFRSMPVARIWTNYSVLYVDSSVQEATVLFYLEQAGCRDVISLSQQRVPTTSVYTPVMPVDSSYLTSRLSYFKDESSRYQLFYIPEQYQEEAGTALQLLVKGTGAHAGLDGTEQYPWAVPLVCVLTFIVLFLASKKKSVFLVPSVFPLMLSFSQPFYVVAAAVCLSLLALYLINGLWIRRKFASAIFRSIYIDVLIFVPMVLLFSSGLLYGFLGLGIFAAITLSFVLMKFMHDYREYKSAFSFLPIFSAWQIPVVYKRTAKWLIGAVLPVSALIALFLISTMVAPAASMNGLSVPSPVQSGGEIRSQLPTISDYYALMWQMATFPYKSLHEDNSKPPADGDKITVSHFIETENGIQKTEDTLFTYNDKYRTGLKNQVKELDYGAIEKLMISQGESVPVVYSTGAESKTDSQHNTMNLILLFLAAGIPLVLYGAYFVNGRKKYENSK
;
A
#
# COMPACT_ATOMS: atom_id res chain seq x y z
N MET A 1 -36.22 32.85 7.38
CA MET A 1 -34.81 32.94 7.80
C MET A 1 -34.21 31.57 8.17
N LYS A 2 -34.84 30.78 9.06
CA LYS A 2 -34.38 29.41 9.44
C LYS A 2 -34.12 28.46 8.25
N PHE A 3 -34.96 28.51 7.21
CA PHE A 3 -34.78 27.71 5.99
C PHE A 3 -33.50 28.03 5.21
N LYS A 4 -33.17 29.33 5.03
CA LYS A 4 -31.97 29.76 4.31
C LYS A 4 -30.68 29.38 5.07
N VAL A 5 -30.71 29.48 6.41
CA VAL A 5 -29.56 29.13 7.26
C VAL A 5 -29.31 27.61 7.28
N SER A 6 -30.36 26.80 7.43
CA SER A 6 -30.22 25.32 7.40
C SER A 6 -29.74 24.80 6.03
N PHE A 7 -30.22 25.40 4.93
CA PHE A 7 -29.73 25.09 3.59
C PHE A 7 -28.25 25.46 3.42
N PHE A 8 -27.84 26.64 3.89
CA PHE A 8 -26.44 27.08 3.77
C PHE A 8 -25.48 26.20 4.59
N ILE A 9 -25.86 25.82 5.82
CA ILE A 9 -25.06 24.93 6.66
C ILE A 9 -24.91 23.54 6.02
N THR A 10 -26.00 22.96 5.51
CA THR A 10 -25.95 21.65 4.84
C THR A 10 -25.12 21.69 3.56
N PHE A 11 -25.21 22.79 2.80
CA PHE A 11 -24.36 22.99 1.62
C PHE A 11 -22.87 23.18 1.99
N ALA A 12 -22.56 23.91 3.05
CA ALA A 12 -21.19 24.08 3.53
C ALA A 12 -20.56 22.74 3.93
N ILE A 13 -21.26 21.90 4.71
CA ILE A 13 -20.79 20.57 5.11
C ILE A 13 -20.59 19.66 3.88
N TYR A 14 -21.54 19.70 2.92
CA TYR A 14 -21.43 18.98 1.65
C TYR A 14 -20.14 19.33 0.91
N LEU A 15 -19.76 20.61 0.88
CA LEU A 15 -18.56 21.10 0.22
C LEU A 15 -17.28 20.72 0.99
N THR A 16 -17.30 20.79 2.32
CA THR A 16 -16.17 20.37 3.17
C THR A 16 -15.82 18.90 2.95
N VAL A 17 -16.81 18.00 2.88
CA VAL A 17 -16.55 16.58 2.59
C VAL A 17 -15.90 16.41 1.21
N GLY A 18 -16.34 17.17 0.20
CA GLY A 18 -15.71 17.18 -1.11
C GLY A 18 -14.23 17.61 -1.07
N ILE A 19 -13.91 18.65 -0.30
CA ILE A 19 -12.53 19.11 -0.10
C ILE A 19 -11.69 18.06 0.62
N CYS A 20 -12.23 17.42 1.67
CA CYS A 20 -11.52 16.37 2.40
C CYS A 20 -11.15 15.19 1.48
N LEU A 21 -12.03 14.79 0.55
CA LEU A 21 -11.73 13.72 -0.40
C LEU A 21 -10.58 14.05 -1.33
N PHE A 22 -10.40 15.33 -1.70
CA PHE A 22 -9.25 15.79 -2.49
C PHE A 22 -7.97 15.91 -1.64
N ALA A 23 -8.08 16.41 -0.42
CA ALA A 23 -6.94 16.62 0.46
C ALA A 23 -6.30 15.30 0.92
N PHE A 24 -7.11 14.28 1.19
CA PHE A 24 -6.66 12.95 1.62
C PHE A 24 -6.59 11.97 0.45
N ARG A 25 -5.97 12.35 -0.66
CA ARG A 25 -5.69 11.44 -1.78
C ARG A 25 -4.47 10.57 -1.43
N SER A 26 -4.58 9.26 -1.61
CA SER A 26 -3.43 8.35 -1.53
C SER A 26 -3.39 7.41 -2.73
N MET A 27 -2.18 7.03 -3.15
CA MET A 27 -1.95 6.10 -4.24
C MET A 27 -1.26 4.83 -3.70
N PRO A 28 -1.66 3.63 -4.17
CA PRO A 28 -0.88 2.44 -3.91
C PRO A 28 0.46 2.54 -4.64
N VAL A 29 1.56 2.59 -3.89
CA VAL A 29 2.92 2.48 -4.46
C VAL A 29 3.54 1.21 -3.89
N ALA A 30 3.79 0.23 -4.75
CA ALA A 30 4.57 -0.94 -4.37
C ALA A 30 6.05 -0.57 -4.40
N ARG A 31 6.71 -0.61 -3.24
CA ARG A 31 8.16 -0.38 -3.10
C ARG A 31 8.82 -1.62 -2.53
N ILE A 32 10.01 -1.93 -3.01
CA ILE A 32 10.79 -3.07 -2.52
C ILE A 32 11.48 -2.68 -1.19
N TRP A 33 11.99 -1.44 -1.12
CA TRP A 33 12.74 -0.94 0.03
C TRP A 33 12.08 0.26 0.72
N THR A 34 12.25 0.37 2.04
CA THR A 34 11.84 1.55 2.81
C THR A 34 12.88 2.65 2.63
N ASN A 35 12.42 3.87 2.30
CA ASN A 35 13.24 5.07 2.05
C ASN A 35 14.17 5.00 0.82
N TYR A 36 14.11 3.94 0.01
CA TYR A 36 14.92 3.79 -1.21
C TYR A 36 14.08 3.25 -2.36
N SER A 37 14.35 3.78 -3.55
CA SER A 37 13.88 3.26 -4.83
C SER A 37 14.99 2.47 -5.53
N VAL A 38 14.64 1.36 -6.15
CA VAL A 38 15.51 0.49 -6.93
C VAL A 38 15.38 0.82 -8.41
N LEU A 39 16.46 1.28 -9.01
CA LEU A 39 16.63 1.37 -10.45
C LEU A 39 17.33 0.10 -10.94
N TYR A 40 16.71 -0.62 -11.87
CA TYR A 40 17.30 -1.76 -12.55
C TYR A 40 17.65 -1.38 -13.99
N VAL A 41 18.87 -1.70 -14.41
CA VAL A 41 19.41 -1.41 -15.76
C VAL A 41 20.04 -2.67 -16.32
N ASP A 42 19.87 -2.92 -17.62
CA ASP A 42 20.56 -3.99 -18.32
C ASP A 42 22.09 -3.92 -18.10
N SER A 43 22.70 -5.05 -17.73
CA SER A 43 24.13 -5.18 -17.46
C SER A 43 25.05 -4.84 -18.64
N SER A 44 24.50 -4.76 -19.86
CA SER A 44 25.20 -4.26 -21.05
C SER A 44 25.60 -2.78 -20.96
N VAL A 45 24.92 -1.98 -20.13
CA VAL A 45 25.25 -0.57 -19.91
C VAL A 45 26.34 -0.44 -18.85
N GLN A 46 27.33 0.41 -19.10
CA GLN A 46 28.38 0.70 -18.13
C GLN A 46 27.83 1.51 -16.95
N GLU A 47 28.22 1.12 -15.74
CA GLU A 47 27.79 1.77 -14.49
C GLU A 47 28.05 3.29 -14.50
N ALA A 48 29.20 3.72 -15.02
CA ALA A 48 29.56 5.14 -15.12
C ALA A 48 28.57 5.96 -15.96
N THR A 49 27.99 5.35 -17.02
CA THR A 49 26.96 5.98 -17.84
C THR A 49 25.66 6.14 -17.07
N VAL A 50 25.28 5.15 -16.27
CA VAL A 50 24.07 5.20 -15.42
C VAL A 50 24.22 6.30 -14.37
N LEU A 51 25.36 6.33 -13.68
CA LEU A 51 25.67 7.35 -12.66
C LEU A 51 25.70 8.75 -13.27
N PHE A 52 26.25 8.93 -14.47
CA PHE A 52 26.24 10.21 -15.18
C PHE A 52 24.81 10.73 -15.39
N TYR A 53 23.87 9.88 -15.83
CA TYR A 53 22.48 10.31 -16.03
C TYR A 53 21.75 10.58 -14.71
N LEU A 54 22.07 9.85 -13.64
CA LEU A 54 21.53 10.09 -12.30
C LEU A 54 22.03 11.41 -11.71
N GLU A 55 23.33 11.69 -11.84
CA GLU A 55 23.93 12.96 -11.40
C GLU A 55 23.40 14.14 -12.21
N GLN A 56 23.24 13.97 -13.53
CA GLN A 56 22.66 14.99 -14.41
C GLN A 56 21.22 15.35 -14.03
N ALA A 57 20.44 14.37 -13.55
CA ALA A 57 19.08 14.58 -13.07
C ALA A 57 19.03 15.19 -11.65
N GLY A 58 20.16 15.27 -10.94
CA GLY A 58 20.26 15.84 -9.60
C GLY A 58 20.21 14.83 -8.45
N CYS A 59 20.20 13.53 -8.74
CA CYS A 59 20.23 12.49 -7.70
C CYS A 59 21.59 12.51 -6.97
N ARG A 60 21.57 12.41 -5.64
CA ARG A 60 22.76 12.32 -4.78
C ARG A 60 22.68 11.12 -3.84
N ASP A 61 23.84 10.71 -3.30
CA ASP A 61 23.98 9.58 -2.37
C ASP A 61 23.38 8.26 -2.91
N VAL A 62 23.54 8.03 -4.22
CA VAL A 62 23.08 6.80 -4.89
C VAL A 62 23.97 5.63 -4.48
N ILE A 63 23.37 4.58 -3.93
CA ILE A 63 24.10 3.36 -3.59
C ILE A 63 24.35 2.58 -4.88
N SER A 64 25.63 2.45 -5.24
CA SER A 64 26.11 1.80 -6.45
C SER A 64 27.32 0.91 -6.15
N LEU A 65 27.61 -0.04 -7.05
CA LEU A 65 28.67 -1.02 -6.85
C LEU A 65 30.06 -0.37 -6.78
N SER A 66 30.35 0.55 -7.71
CA SER A 66 31.63 1.27 -7.81
C SER A 66 31.93 2.18 -6.61
N GLN A 67 30.89 2.64 -5.92
CA GLN A 67 31.03 3.52 -4.75
C GLN A 67 31.14 2.74 -3.44
N GLN A 68 31.00 1.41 -3.45
CA GLN A 68 31.14 0.62 -2.22
C GLN A 68 32.58 0.62 -1.71
N ARG A 69 32.73 1.02 -0.44
CA ARG A 69 34.00 0.94 0.30
C ARG A 69 33.81 0.07 1.53
N VAL A 70 34.89 -0.23 2.24
CA VAL A 70 34.76 -0.80 3.59
C VAL A 70 34.36 0.33 4.52
N PRO A 71 33.18 0.27 5.16
CA PRO A 71 32.59 1.39 5.91
C PRO A 71 33.49 1.97 6.98
N THR A 72 34.23 1.11 7.68
CA THR A 72 35.02 1.51 8.84
C THR A 72 36.25 0.61 8.93
N THR A 73 37.41 1.23 8.86
CA THR A 73 38.68 0.59 9.20
C THR A 73 38.91 0.72 10.70
N SER A 74 39.31 -0.37 11.36
CA SER A 74 39.69 -0.32 12.77
C SER A 74 40.84 0.67 12.98
N VAL A 75 40.74 1.50 14.01
CA VAL A 75 41.82 2.44 14.41
C VAL A 75 43.09 1.66 14.81
N TYR A 76 42.93 0.41 15.26
CA TYR A 76 44.01 -0.41 15.79
C TYR A 76 44.63 -1.33 14.73
N THR A 77 43.91 -1.68 13.68
CA THR A 77 44.37 -2.59 12.63
C THR A 77 43.94 -2.13 11.24
N PRO A 78 44.90 -1.81 10.35
CA PRO A 78 44.61 -1.57 8.94
C PRO A 78 44.45 -2.89 8.14
N VAL A 79 44.58 -4.05 8.80
CA VAL A 79 44.55 -5.37 8.15
C VAL A 79 43.11 -5.89 8.11
N MET A 80 42.66 -6.29 6.93
CA MET A 80 41.36 -6.96 6.78
C MET A 80 41.43 -8.39 7.36
N PRO A 81 40.37 -8.86 8.03
CA PRO A 81 40.30 -10.21 8.55
C PRO A 81 40.30 -11.21 7.38
N VAL A 82 40.81 -12.42 7.65
CA VAL A 82 40.96 -13.47 6.64
C VAL A 82 39.60 -13.89 6.04
N ASP A 83 38.54 -13.86 6.85
CA ASP A 83 37.16 -14.09 6.40
C ASP A 83 36.53 -12.80 5.87
N SER A 84 36.69 -12.57 4.56
CA SER A 84 36.05 -11.48 3.81
C SER A 84 34.69 -11.88 3.21
N SER A 85 34.09 -12.97 3.69
CA SER A 85 32.86 -13.57 3.16
C SER A 85 31.70 -12.58 3.10
N TYR A 86 31.54 -11.70 4.10
CA TYR A 86 30.54 -10.64 4.06
C TYR A 86 30.79 -9.64 2.92
N LEU A 87 32.04 -9.19 2.76
CA LEU A 87 32.42 -8.18 1.75
C LEU A 87 32.23 -8.70 0.32
N THR A 88 32.40 -9.99 0.08
CA THR A 88 32.09 -10.62 -1.20
C THR A 88 30.59 -10.84 -1.38
N SER A 89 29.91 -11.28 -0.32
CA SER A 89 28.48 -11.61 -0.38
C SER A 89 27.59 -10.38 -0.57
N ARG A 90 27.99 -9.23 -0.01
CA ARG A 90 27.23 -7.97 -0.15
C ARG A 90 27.17 -7.43 -1.57
N LEU A 91 28.11 -7.83 -2.45
CA LEU A 91 28.10 -7.40 -3.86
C LEU A 91 26.88 -7.92 -4.61
N SER A 92 26.29 -9.02 -4.13
CA SER A 92 25.07 -9.63 -4.66
C SER A 92 23.85 -8.71 -4.58
N TYR A 93 23.86 -7.68 -3.70
CA TYR A 93 22.79 -6.67 -3.68
C TYR A 93 22.73 -5.83 -4.96
N PHE A 94 23.83 -5.68 -5.69
CA PHE A 94 23.89 -4.83 -6.89
C PHE A 94 23.55 -5.57 -8.18
N LYS A 95 23.13 -6.84 -8.09
CA LYS A 95 22.81 -7.68 -9.23
C LYS A 95 21.53 -8.48 -8.98
N ASP A 96 20.80 -8.72 -10.04
CA ASP A 96 19.75 -9.74 -10.11
C ASP A 96 20.36 -11.15 -9.93
N GLU A 97 19.56 -12.13 -9.48
CA GLU A 97 19.96 -13.56 -9.38
C GLU A 97 20.51 -14.07 -10.72
N SER A 98 19.91 -13.65 -11.83
CA SER A 98 20.35 -13.98 -13.19
C SER A 98 21.59 -13.22 -13.65
N SER A 99 22.05 -12.22 -12.88
CA SER A 99 23.10 -11.25 -13.21
C SER A 99 22.89 -10.46 -14.51
N ARG A 100 21.68 -10.50 -15.07
CA ARG A 100 21.33 -9.77 -16.30
C ARG A 100 21.14 -8.28 -16.07
N TYR A 101 20.71 -7.90 -14.87
CA TYR A 101 20.47 -6.51 -14.49
C TYR A 101 21.39 -6.07 -13.36
N GLN A 102 21.84 -4.83 -13.45
CA GLN A 102 22.51 -4.09 -12.39
C GLN A 102 21.48 -3.27 -11.61
N LEU A 103 21.64 -3.24 -10.29
CA LEU A 103 20.71 -2.60 -9.36
C LEU A 103 21.38 -1.38 -8.72
N PHE A 104 20.64 -0.27 -8.67
CA PHE A 104 21.05 0.97 -8.04
C PHE A 104 19.98 1.37 -7.04
N TYR A 105 20.38 1.82 -5.85
CA TYR A 105 19.44 2.27 -4.83
C TYR A 105 19.51 3.78 -4.67
N ILE A 106 18.38 4.44 -4.88
CA ILE A 106 18.24 5.89 -4.90
C ILE A 106 17.43 6.30 -3.66
N PRO A 107 17.90 7.24 -2.84
CA PRO A 107 17.14 7.75 -1.71
C PRO A 107 15.78 8.32 -2.14
N GLU A 108 14.72 8.08 -1.36
CA GLU A 108 13.34 8.50 -1.66
C GLU A 108 13.19 10.00 -1.94
N GLN A 109 14.01 10.83 -1.30
CA GLN A 109 14.02 12.28 -1.52
C GLN A 109 14.28 12.68 -2.99
N TYR A 110 14.81 11.77 -3.82
CA TYR A 110 15.15 11.99 -5.23
C TYR A 110 14.27 11.18 -6.20
N GLN A 111 13.06 10.79 -5.80
CA GLN A 111 12.20 9.91 -6.62
C GLN A 111 11.76 10.56 -7.94
N GLU A 112 11.43 11.85 -7.94
CA GLU A 112 11.02 12.57 -9.16
C GLU A 112 12.19 12.73 -10.15
N GLU A 113 13.38 13.03 -9.61
CA GLU A 113 14.64 13.13 -10.34
C GLU A 113 15.04 11.78 -10.92
N ALA A 114 14.85 10.68 -10.16
CA ALA A 114 15.10 9.31 -10.64
C ALA A 114 14.20 8.94 -11.83
N GLY A 115 12.93 9.35 -11.79
CA GLY A 115 12.01 9.17 -12.92
C GLY A 115 12.47 9.93 -14.17
N THR A 116 13.02 11.13 -14.00
CA THR A 116 13.59 11.93 -15.09
C THR A 116 14.88 11.30 -15.64
N ALA A 117 15.76 10.84 -14.75
CA ALA A 117 17.00 10.14 -15.11
C ALA A 117 16.71 8.88 -15.94
N LEU A 118 15.69 8.10 -15.55
CA LEU A 118 15.26 6.91 -16.29
C LEU A 118 14.85 7.27 -17.73
N GLN A 119 14.07 8.34 -17.92
CA GLN A 119 13.67 8.77 -19.26
C GLN A 119 14.87 9.19 -20.13
N LEU A 120 15.85 9.88 -19.53
CA LEU A 120 17.08 10.29 -20.22
C LEU A 120 17.94 9.07 -20.58
N LEU A 121 18.07 8.12 -19.66
CA LEU A 121 18.85 6.89 -19.84
C LEU A 121 18.26 6.02 -20.95
N VAL A 122 16.95 5.78 -20.95
CA VAL A 122 16.27 4.98 -21.98
C VAL A 122 16.39 5.64 -23.36
N LYS A 123 16.26 6.97 -23.44
CA LYS A 123 16.44 7.71 -24.70
C LYS A 123 17.89 7.71 -25.20
N GLY A 124 18.86 7.80 -24.29
CA GLY A 124 20.28 7.93 -24.63
C GLY A 124 20.96 6.60 -24.97
N THR A 125 20.59 5.53 -24.28
CA THR A 125 21.25 4.22 -24.42
C THR A 125 20.41 3.21 -25.20
N GLY A 126 19.10 3.41 -25.32
CA GLY A 126 18.16 2.42 -25.85
C GLY A 126 18.09 1.14 -25.01
N ALA A 127 18.73 1.12 -23.84
CA ALA A 127 18.76 -0.04 -22.97
C ALA A 127 17.46 -0.19 -22.17
N HIS A 128 17.17 -1.42 -21.79
CA HIS A 128 16.03 -1.73 -20.95
C HIS A 128 16.36 -1.36 -19.51
N ALA A 129 15.62 -0.40 -18.97
CA ALA A 129 15.74 0.04 -17.59
C ALA A 129 14.35 0.29 -17.00
N GLY A 130 14.22 0.18 -15.69
CA GLY A 130 13.01 0.55 -14.99
C GLY A 130 13.28 0.88 -13.53
N LEU A 131 12.33 1.58 -12.92
CA LEU A 131 12.40 2.07 -11.56
C LEU A 131 11.25 1.46 -10.77
N ASP A 132 11.51 0.97 -9.56
CA ASP A 132 10.43 0.57 -8.65
C ASP A 132 9.63 1.80 -8.17
N GLY A 133 8.37 1.59 -7.78
CA GLY A 133 7.54 2.68 -7.27
C GLY A 133 7.20 3.79 -8.28
N THR A 134 7.34 3.58 -9.60
CA THR A 134 6.80 4.53 -10.58
C THR A 134 5.28 4.61 -10.41
N GLU A 135 4.80 5.80 -10.04
CA GLU A 135 3.39 6.10 -9.75
C GLU A 135 2.50 6.00 -11.00
N GLN A 136 2.23 4.79 -11.48
CA GLN A 136 1.18 4.61 -12.47
C GLN A 136 -0.15 4.56 -11.74
N TYR A 137 -0.86 5.69 -11.72
CA TYR A 137 -2.21 5.77 -11.18
C TYR A 137 -3.08 4.70 -11.85
N PRO A 138 -3.70 3.77 -11.08
CA PRO A 138 -4.39 2.63 -11.66
C PRO A 138 -5.77 3.04 -12.19
N TRP A 139 -5.78 3.68 -13.36
CA TRP A 139 -6.97 4.22 -14.03
C TRP A 139 -8.09 3.18 -14.27
N ALA A 140 -7.73 1.90 -14.34
CA ALA A 140 -8.71 0.82 -14.48
C ALA A 140 -9.74 0.81 -13.33
N VAL A 141 -9.31 1.13 -12.10
CA VAL A 141 -10.16 1.09 -10.91
C VAL A 141 -11.30 2.12 -10.96
N PRO A 142 -11.03 3.44 -11.09
CA PRO A 142 -12.10 4.43 -11.21
C PRO A 142 -12.91 4.26 -12.50
N LEU A 143 -12.30 3.76 -13.58
CA LEU A 143 -13.02 3.51 -14.84
C LEU A 143 -14.14 2.46 -14.67
N VAL A 144 -13.90 1.37 -13.93
CA VAL A 144 -14.95 0.38 -13.61
C VAL A 144 -16.08 1.01 -12.79
N CYS A 145 -15.75 1.86 -11.81
CA CYS A 145 -16.76 2.57 -11.01
C CYS A 145 -17.59 3.54 -11.86
N VAL A 146 -16.96 4.30 -12.77
CA VAL A 146 -17.62 5.21 -13.69
C VAL A 146 -18.54 4.46 -14.65
N LEU A 147 -18.10 3.35 -15.24
CA LEU A 147 -18.94 2.51 -16.09
C LEU A 147 -20.16 1.99 -15.32
N THR A 148 -19.96 1.51 -14.09
CA THR A 148 -21.05 1.05 -13.22
C THR A 148 -22.05 2.18 -12.94
N PHE A 149 -21.56 3.38 -12.64
CA PHE A 149 -22.40 4.56 -12.47
C PHE A 149 -23.20 4.90 -13.73
N ILE A 150 -22.58 4.91 -14.91
CA ILE A 150 -23.26 5.22 -16.18
C ILE A 150 -24.41 4.24 -16.42
N VAL A 151 -24.16 2.94 -16.24
CA VAL A 151 -25.17 1.89 -16.42
C VAL A 151 -26.35 2.09 -15.45
N LEU A 152 -26.07 2.32 -14.17
CA LEU A 152 -27.11 2.56 -13.15
C LEU A 152 -27.84 3.89 -13.36
N PHE A 153 -27.15 4.93 -13.83
CA PHE A 153 -27.72 6.23 -14.15
C PHE A 153 -28.69 6.13 -15.34
N LEU A 154 -28.34 5.40 -16.38
CA LEU A 154 -29.23 5.15 -17.53
C LEU A 154 -30.44 4.28 -17.13
N ALA A 155 -30.25 3.32 -16.22
CA ALA A 155 -31.33 2.49 -15.69
C ALA A 155 -32.27 3.23 -14.71
N SER A 156 -31.85 4.39 -14.21
CA SER A 156 -32.52 5.17 -13.17
C SER A 156 -33.70 5.97 -13.73
N LYS A 157 -34.87 5.86 -13.09
CA LYS A 157 -36.08 6.64 -13.48
C LYS A 157 -35.94 8.12 -13.14
N LYS A 158 -35.36 8.44 -11.97
CA LYS A 158 -35.15 9.83 -11.51
C LYS A 158 -33.65 10.11 -11.56
N LYS A 159 -33.20 10.69 -12.68
CA LYS A 159 -31.77 10.92 -12.97
C LYS A 159 -31.09 11.84 -11.96
N SER A 160 -31.71 12.96 -11.61
CA SER A 160 -31.14 13.95 -10.66
C SER A 160 -30.96 13.40 -9.25
N VAL A 161 -31.92 12.61 -8.78
CA VAL A 161 -31.94 12.02 -7.43
C VAL A 161 -30.87 10.95 -7.28
N PHE A 162 -30.50 10.27 -8.36
CA PHE A 162 -29.37 9.35 -8.38
C PHE A 162 -28.03 10.09 -8.55
N LEU A 163 -27.97 11.09 -9.44
CA LEU A 163 -26.74 11.81 -9.78
C LEU A 163 -26.10 12.48 -8.55
N VAL A 164 -26.84 13.34 -7.84
CA VAL A 164 -26.30 14.18 -6.76
C VAL A 164 -25.61 13.35 -5.64
N PRO A 165 -26.26 12.36 -5.02
CA PRO A 165 -25.61 11.55 -3.99
C PRO A 165 -24.52 10.60 -4.54
N SER A 166 -24.57 10.21 -5.82
CA SER A 166 -23.59 9.28 -6.40
C SER A 166 -22.22 9.91 -6.69
N VAL A 167 -22.13 11.25 -6.72
CA VAL A 167 -20.85 11.96 -6.96
C VAL A 167 -19.82 11.62 -5.88
N PHE A 168 -20.22 11.51 -4.61
CA PHE A 168 -19.26 11.27 -3.52
C PHE A 168 -18.64 9.87 -3.51
N PRO A 169 -19.40 8.77 -3.66
CA PRO A 169 -18.80 7.46 -3.87
C PRO A 169 -17.86 7.43 -5.08
N LEU A 170 -18.20 8.12 -6.17
CA LEU A 170 -17.30 8.21 -7.32
C LEU A 170 -16.01 8.96 -7.00
N MET A 171 -16.11 10.12 -6.34
CA MET A 171 -14.93 10.88 -5.90
C MET A 171 -14.01 10.05 -5.01
N LEU A 172 -14.58 9.18 -4.15
CA LEU A 172 -13.79 8.23 -3.36
C LEU A 172 -12.96 7.29 -4.23
N SER A 173 -13.53 6.77 -5.33
CA SER A 173 -12.76 5.89 -6.24
C SER A 173 -11.63 6.62 -6.96
N PHE A 174 -11.75 7.95 -7.15
CA PHE A 174 -10.68 8.77 -7.72
C PHE A 174 -9.61 9.15 -6.68
N SER A 175 -10.01 9.45 -5.44
CA SER A 175 -9.07 9.78 -4.38
C SER A 175 -8.33 8.56 -3.84
N GLN A 176 -8.97 7.39 -3.89
CA GLN A 176 -8.51 6.14 -3.31
C GLN A 176 -8.72 4.99 -4.30
N PRO A 177 -7.80 4.81 -5.28
CA PRO A 177 -7.98 3.84 -6.36
C PRO A 177 -7.55 2.43 -5.93
N PHE A 178 -8.04 1.97 -4.77
CA PHE A 178 -7.84 0.61 -4.27
C PHE A 178 -9.01 -0.29 -4.70
N TYR A 179 -8.73 -1.55 -5.06
CA TYR A 179 -9.75 -2.49 -5.54
C TYR A 179 -10.87 -2.74 -4.52
N VAL A 180 -10.55 -2.88 -3.22
CA VAL A 180 -11.54 -3.10 -2.16
C VAL A 180 -12.43 -1.87 -1.98
N VAL A 181 -11.85 -0.67 -2.05
CA VAL A 181 -12.58 0.60 -1.98
C VAL A 181 -13.51 0.74 -3.19
N ALA A 182 -13.07 0.39 -4.39
CA ALA A 182 -13.90 0.40 -5.60
C ALA A 182 -15.06 -0.59 -5.53
N ALA A 183 -14.85 -1.78 -4.94
CA ALA A 183 -15.93 -2.73 -4.70
C ALA A 183 -16.99 -2.16 -3.72
N ALA A 184 -16.54 -1.51 -2.64
CA ALA A 184 -17.42 -0.80 -1.70
C ALA A 184 -18.20 0.33 -2.41
N VAL A 185 -17.54 1.10 -3.29
CA VAL A 185 -18.19 2.13 -4.13
C VAL A 185 -19.26 1.51 -5.02
N CYS A 186 -18.97 0.43 -5.74
CA CYS A 186 -19.95 -0.26 -6.60
C CYS A 186 -21.19 -0.72 -5.84
N LEU A 187 -21.01 -1.30 -4.64
CA LEU A 187 -22.11 -1.71 -3.77
C LEU A 187 -22.92 -0.51 -3.25
N SER A 188 -22.26 0.59 -2.88
CA SER A 188 -22.94 1.82 -2.45
C SER A 188 -23.74 2.48 -3.58
N LEU A 189 -23.24 2.46 -4.82
CA LEU A 189 -23.96 2.91 -6.01
C LEU A 189 -25.21 2.06 -6.26
N LEU A 190 -25.13 0.75 -6.03
CA LEU A 190 -26.30 -0.14 -6.09
C LEU A 190 -27.33 0.21 -5.00
N ALA A 191 -26.89 0.50 -3.78
CA ALA A 191 -27.77 0.95 -2.70
C ALA A 191 -28.53 2.23 -3.10
N LEU A 192 -27.83 3.23 -3.65
CA LEU A 192 -28.41 4.48 -4.12
C LEU A 192 -29.43 4.26 -5.26
N TYR A 193 -29.15 3.31 -6.16
CA TYR A 193 -30.08 2.94 -7.23
C TYR A 193 -31.40 2.37 -6.67
N LEU A 194 -31.33 1.49 -5.66
CA LEU A 194 -32.53 0.94 -5.01
C LEU A 194 -33.31 2.01 -4.22
N ILE A 195 -32.61 2.88 -3.48
CA ILE A 195 -33.21 3.98 -2.71
C ILE A 195 -33.98 4.95 -3.63
N ASN A 196 -33.50 5.16 -4.85
CA ASN A 196 -34.14 6.07 -5.80
C ASN A 196 -35.60 5.69 -6.12
N GLY A 197 -35.96 4.41 -6.07
CA GLY A 197 -37.34 3.95 -6.26
C GLY A 197 -38.31 4.40 -5.16
N LEU A 198 -37.79 4.69 -3.97
CA LEU A 198 -38.55 5.06 -2.77
C LEU A 198 -38.67 6.58 -2.58
N TRP A 199 -37.91 7.36 -3.34
CA TRP A 199 -37.81 8.83 -3.23
C TRP A 199 -39.17 9.55 -3.31
N ILE A 200 -39.38 10.56 -2.44
CA ILE A 200 -40.59 11.41 -2.25
C ILE A 200 -41.79 10.71 -1.57
N ARG A 201 -41.74 9.40 -1.33
CA ARG A 201 -42.86 8.69 -0.71
C ARG A 201 -42.95 8.94 0.81
N ARG A 202 -44.18 8.92 1.35
CA ARG A 202 -44.40 8.96 2.80
C ARG A 202 -43.68 7.80 3.50
N LYS A 203 -43.07 8.10 4.66
CA LYS A 203 -42.24 7.18 5.48
C LYS A 203 -40.96 6.67 4.78
N PHE A 204 -40.36 7.47 3.90
CA PHE A 204 -39.10 7.15 3.20
C PHE A 204 -37.98 6.66 4.12
N ALA A 205 -37.62 7.42 5.16
CA ALA A 205 -36.52 7.06 6.06
C ALA A 205 -36.77 5.72 6.77
N SER A 206 -38.00 5.49 7.24
CA SER A 206 -38.37 4.24 7.88
C SER A 206 -38.43 3.05 6.90
N ALA A 207 -38.66 3.29 5.61
CA ALA A 207 -38.62 2.23 4.59
C ALA A 207 -37.18 1.80 4.25
N ILE A 208 -36.21 2.70 4.37
CA ILE A 208 -34.79 2.39 4.19
C ILE A 208 -34.35 1.38 5.26
N PHE A 209 -34.51 1.74 6.54
CA PHE A 209 -34.07 0.92 7.70
C PHE A 209 -34.87 -0.38 7.94
N ARG A 210 -35.90 -0.63 7.13
CA ARG A 210 -36.68 -1.88 7.20
C ARG A 210 -36.21 -2.89 6.15
N SER A 211 -35.56 -2.41 5.10
CA SER A 211 -35.24 -3.23 3.94
C SER A 211 -33.85 -3.83 4.10
N ILE A 212 -33.81 -5.12 4.44
CA ILE A 212 -32.58 -5.93 4.53
C ILE A 212 -31.67 -5.72 3.31
N TYR A 213 -32.25 -5.59 2.11
CA TYR A 213 -31.48 -5.34 0.87
C TYR A 213 -30.68 -4.03 0.90
N ILE A 214 -31.26 -2.95 1.44
CA ILE A 214 -30.61 -1.64 1.50
C ILE A 214 -29.64 -1.61 2.67
N ASP A 215 -30.05 -2.16 3.82
CA ASP A 215 -29.22 -2.20 5.02
C ASP A 215 -27.91 -2.97 4.77
N VAL A 216 -27.98 -4.14 4.11
CA VAL A 216 -26.78 -4.91 3.73
C VAL A 216 -25.88 -4.14 2.76
N LEU A 217 -26.47 -3.49 1.74
CA LEU A 217 -25.70 -2.72 0.75
C LEU A 217 -25.14 -1.39 1.27
N ILE A 218 -25.54 -0.95 2.47
CA ILE A 218 -24.95 0.20 3.18
C ILE A 218 -23.90 -0.29 4.19
N PHE A 219 -24.23 -1.31 4.96
CA PHE A 219 -23.39 -1.80 6.04
C PHE A 219 -22.13 -2.51 5.53
N VAL A 220 -22.24 -3.37 4.52
CA VAL A 220 -21.07 -4.12 4.06
C VAL A 220 -20.00 -3.23 3.42
N PRO A 221 -20.32 -2.25 2.55
CA PRO A 221 -19.33 -1.28 2.10
C PRO A 221 -18.61 -0.57 3.25
N MET A 222 -19.32 -0.27 4.34
CA MET A 222 -18.72 0.32 5.53
C MET A 222 -17.69 -0.60 6.20
N VAL A 223 -18.03 -1.88 6.35
CA VAL A 223 -17.12 -2.90 6.88
C VAL A 223 -15.89 -3.07 5.98
N LEU A 224 -16.09 -3.10 4.66
CA LEU A 224 -14.99 -3.18 3.68
C LEU A 224 -14.02 -1.98 3.81
N LEU A 225 -14.55 -0.76 3.95
CA LEU A 225 -13.73 0.45 4.12
C LEU A 225 -12.95 0.42 5.44
N PHE A 226 -13.57 0.05 6.57
CA PHE A 226 -12.86 -0.09 7.84
C PHE A 226 -11.81 -1.20 7.83
N SER A 227 -12.10 -2.33 7.18
CA SER A 227 -11.14 -3.44 7.06
C SER A 227 -9.91 -3.07 6.22
N SER A 228 -10.06 -2.13 5.29
CA SER A 228 -8.95 -1.62 4.50
C SER A 228 -8.07 -0.64 5.30
N GLY A 229 -8.62 -0.01 6.35
CA GLY A 229 -7.91 0.95 7.20
C GLY A 229 -8.83 1.98 7.85
N LEU A 230 -8.40 2.51 9.01
CA LEU A 230 -9.18 3.48 9.78
C LEU A 230 -9.46 4.78 9.00
N LEU A 231 -8.47 5.29 8.26
CA LEU A 231 -8.63 6.49 7.43
C LEU A 231 -9.76 6.31 6.40
N TYR A 232 -9.77 5.18 5.70
CA TYR A 232 -10.79 4.87 4.70
C TYR A 232 -12.18 4.70 5.33
N GLY A 233 -12.25 4.12 6.53
CA GLY A 233 -13.46 4.07 7.34
C GLY A 233 -14.01 5.45 7.67
N PHE A 234 -13.17 6.38 8.15
CA PHE A 234 -13.62 7.75 8.45
C PHE A 234 -14.04 8.52 7.19
N LEU A 235 -13.33 8.37 6.07
CA LEU A 235 -13.75 8.92 4.78
C LEU A 235 -15.10 8.33 4.32
N GLY A 236 -15.31 7.03 4.54
CA GLY A 236 -16.59 6.35 4.33
C GLY A 236 -17.73 6.97 5.12
N LEU A 237 -17.53 7.24 6.42
CA LEU A 237 -18.53 7.92 7.26
C LEU A 237 -18.85 9.32 6.72
N GLY A 238 -17.83 10.06 6.30
CA GLY A 238 -17.98 11.36 5.65
C GLY A 238 -18.85 11.27 4.39
N ILE A 239 -18.68 10.23 3.57
CA ILE A 239 -19.49 10.00 2.37
C ILE A 239 -20.93 9.63 2.71
N PHE A 240 -21.16 8.78 3.70
CA PHE A 240 -22.53 8.48 4.15
C PHE A 240 -23.23 9.73 4.68
N ALA A 241 -22.51 10.57 5.44
CA ALA A 241 -23.01 11.89 5.82
C ALA A 241 -23.33 12.72 4.56
N ALA A 242 -22.42 12.83 3.60
CA ALA A 242 -22.66 13.59 2.37
C ALA A 242 -23.84 13.06 1.53
N ILE A 243 -24.05 11.74 1.45
CA ILE A 243 -25.21 11.11 0.81
C ILE A 243 -26.50 11.52 1.53
N THR A 244 -26.55 11.43 2.86
CA THR A 244 -27.75 11.82 3.62
C THR A 244 -28.04 13.32 3.47
N LEU A 245 -27.01 14.17 3.52
CA LEU A 245 -27.13 15.60 3.27
C LEU A 245 -27.61 15.89 1.83
N SER A 246 -27.15 15.13 0.84
CA SER A 246 -27.60 15.24 -0.56
C SER A 246 -29.10 15.00 -0.67
N PHE A 247 -29.62 13.96 -0.01
CA PHE A 247 -31.05 13.71 0.03
C PHE A 247 -31.80 14.83 0.75
N VAL A 248 -31.28 15.37 1.86
CA VAL A 248 -31.90 16.51 2.55
C VAL A 248 -31.97 17.76 1.65
N LEU A 249 -30.87 18.09 0.97
CA LEU A 249 -30.81 19.21 0.02
C LEU A 249 -31.79 19.03 -1.15
N MET A 250 -31.84 17.82 -1.74
CA MET A 250 -32.77 17.50 -2.81
C MET A 250 -34.23 17.59 -2.38
N LYS A 251 -34.53 17.22 -1.12
CA LYS A 251 -35.86 17.39 -0.55
C LYS A 251 -36.22 18.87 -0.41
N PHE A 252 -35.32 19.70 0.12
CA PHE A 252 -35.57 21.15 0.20
C PHE A 252 -35.78 21.79 -1.17
N MET A 253 -35.01 21.40 -2.19
CA MET A 253 -35.20 21.87 -3.56
C MET A 253 -36.54 21.42 -4.14
N HIS A 254 -36.97 20.20 -3.83
CA HIS A 254 -38.27 19.67 -4.26
C HIS A 254 -39.42 20.46 -3.61
N ASP A 255 -39.40 20.61 -2.29
CA ASP A 255 -40.43 21.33 -1.53
C ASP A 255 -40.54 22.80 -1.97
N TYR A 256 -39.39 23.44 -2.29
CA TYR A 256 -39.37 24.80 -2.84
C TYR A 256 -39.98 24.88 -4.25
N ARG A 257 -39.75 23.87 -5.09
CA ARG A 257 -40.37 23.79 -6.43
C ARG A 257 -41.87 23.52 -6.34
N GLU A 258 -42.30 22.64 -5.42
CA GLU A 258 -43.71 22.38 -5.17
C GLU A 258 -44.44 23.62 -4.65
N TYR A 259 -43.84 24.38 -3.73
CA TYR A 259 -44.39 25.64 -3.23
C TYR A 259 -44.65 26.67 -4.34
N LYS A 260 -43.82 26.68 -5.38
CA LYS A 260 -43.98 27.56 -6.55
C LYS A 260 -44.93 27.02 -7.62
N SER A 261 -45.26 25.73 -7.58
CA SER A 261 -46.11 25.10 -8.58
C SER A 261 -47.58 25.21 -8.20
N ALA A 262 -48.45 25.50 -9.18
CA ALA A 262 -49.90 25.59 -8.96
C ALA A 262 -50.56 24.23 -8.65
N PHE A 263 -49.92 23.11 -9.03
CA PHE A 263 -50.41 21.75 -8.82
C PHE A 263 -49.27 20.85 -8.32
N SER A 264 -49.51 20.14 -7.20
CA SER A 264 -48.58 19.16 -6.64
C SER A 264 -49.08 17.73 -6.85
N PHE A 265 -48.19 16.86 -7.33
CA PHE A 265 -48.50 15.44 -7.55
C PHE A 265 -48.04 14.63 -6.33
N LEU A 266 -48.99 14.20 -5.49
CA LEU A 266 -48.67 13.34 -4.36
C LEU A 266 -48.67 11.85 -4.76
N PRO A 267 -47.63 11.09 -4.43
CA PRO A 267 -47.63 9.64 -4.64
C PRO A 267 -48.67 8.97 -3.73
N ILE A 268 -49.56 8.17 -4.34
CA ILE A 268 -50.70 7.52 -3.65
C ILE A 268 -50.22 6.43 -2.68
N PHE A 269 -49.22 5.64 -3.06
CA PHE A 269 -48.69 4.55 -2.24
C PHE A 269 -47.52 4.99 -1.34
N SER A 270 -47.58 4.57 -0.08
CA SER A 270 -46.50 4.75 0.89
C SER A 270 -45.25 3.94 0.51
N ALA A 271 -44.08 4.34 1.00
CA ALA A 271 -42.83 3.62 0.74
C ALA A 271 -42.84 2.17 1.24
N TRP A 272 -43.66 1.86 2.25
CA TRP A 272 -43.78 0.53 2.85
C TRP A 272 -44.49 -0.49 1.98
N GLN A 273 -45.40 -0.03 1.13
CA GLN A 273 -46.24 -0.89 0.30
C GLN A 273 -45.52 -1.31 -1.00
N ILE A 274 -44.34 -0.77 -1.25
CA ILE A 274 -43.61 -0.99 -2.49
C ILE A 274 -42.43 -1.90 -2.22
N PRO A 275 -42.35 -3.03 -2.93
CA PRO A 275 -41.20 -3.90 -2.81
C PRO A 275 -39.98 -3.17 -3.39
N VAL A 276 -38.94 -3.06 -2.57
CA VAL A 276 -37.64 -2.49 -2.95
C VAL A 276 -37.05 -3.25 -4.15
N VAL A 277 -37.22 -4.57 -4.16
CA VAL A 277 -36.78 -5.46 -5.24
C VAL A 277 -37.98 -6.05 -5.97
N TYR A 278 -38.05 -5.81 -7.28
CA TYR A 278 -39.02 -6.38 -8.21
C TYR A 278 -38.27 -6.96 -9.42
N LYS A 279 -38.94 -7.71 -10.30
CA LYS A 279 -38.29 -8.48 -11.39
C LYS A 279 -37.26 -7.68 -12.21
N ARG A 280 -37.47 -6.38 -12.42
CA ARG A 280 -36.53 -5.51 -13.16
C ARG A 280 -35.32 -5.10 -12.31
N THR A 281 -35.51 -4.74 -11.03
CA THR A 281 -34.38 -4.37 -10.14
C THR A 281 -33.58 -5.58 -9.68
N ALA A 282 -34.19 -6.77 -9.61
CA ALA A 282 -33.48 -8.03 -9.36
C ALA A 282 -32.44 -8.33 -10.45
N LYS A 283 -32.71 -8.00 -11.72
CA LYS A 283 -31.75 -8.14 -12.83
C LYS A 283 -30.54 -7.21 -12.66
N TRP A 284 -30.75 -6.00 -12.16
CA TRP A 284 -29.66 -5.06 -11.86
C TRP A 284 -28.83 -5.49 -10.65
N LEU A 285 -29.47 -6.14 -9.68
CA LEU A 285 -28.80 -6.68 -8.51
C LEU A 285 -27.85 -7.83 -8.86
N ILE A 286 -28.25 -8.77 -9.73
CA ILE A 286 -27.30 -9.78 -10.26
C ILE A 286 -26.29 -9.16 -11.24
N GLY A 287 -26.69 -8.15 -12.00
CA GLY A 287 -25.79 -7.41 -12.89
C GLY A 287 -24.64 -6.69 -12.15
N ALA A 288 -24.82 -6.36 -10.87
CA ALA A 288 -23.78 -5.77 -10.04
C ALA A 288 -22.64 -6.74 -9.68
N VAL A 289 -22.80 -8.04 -9.92
CA VAL A 289 -21.70 -9.01 -9.78
C VAL A 289 -20.63 -8.78 -10.85
N LEU A 290 -21.02 -8.34 -12.04
CA LEU A 290 -20.11 -8.12 -13.17
C LEU A 290 -18.98 -7.10 -12.84
N PRO A 291 -19.26 -5.87 -12.38
CA PRO A 291 -18.19 -4.92 -12.06
C PRO A 291 -17.29 -5.39 -10.91
N VAL A 292 -17.83 -6.07 -9.89
CA VAL A 292 -17.01 -6.62 -8.80
C VAL A 292 -16.14 -7.78 -9.29
N SER A 293 -16.66 -8.64 -10.17
CA SER A 293 -15.87 -9.70 -10.81
C SER A 293 -14.79 -9.15 -11.73
N ALA A 294 -15.05 -8.04 -12.43
CA ALA A 294 -14.05 -7.34 -13.21
C ALA A 294 -12.94 -6.76 -12.32
N LEU A 295 -13.28 -6.23 -11.14
CA LEU A 295 -12.26 -5.80 -10.16
C LEU A 295 -11.44 -6.97 -9.62
N ILE A 296 -12.05 -8.14 -9.38
CA ILE A 296 -11.32 -9.37 -9.00
C ILE A 296 -10.37 -9.79 -10.13
N ALA A 297 -10.84 -9.83 -11.37
CA ALA A 297 -10.01 -10.19 -12.52
C ALA A 297 -8.86 -9.19 -12.70
N LEU A 298 -9.12 -7.89 -12.61
CA LEU A 298 -8.10 -6.85 -12.65
C LEU A 298 -7.12 -6.95 -11.48
N PHE A 299 -7.60 -7.30 -10.28
CA PHE A 299 -6.73 -7.54 -9.13
C PHE A 299 -5.81 -8.74 -9.38
N LEU A 300 -6.36 -9.88 -9.83
CA LEU A 300 -5.58 -11.08 -10.15
C LEU A 300 -4.59 -10.83 -11.28
N ILE A 301 -5.02 -10.14 -12.33
CA ILE A 301 -4.13 -9.70 -13.41
C ILE A 301 -3.08 -8.77 -12.80
N SER A 302 -3.42 -7.81 -11.95
CA SER A 302 -2.43 -6.94 -11.32
C SER A 302 -1.54 -7.63 -10.31
N THR A 303 -1.90 -8.80 -9.75
CA THR A 303 -0.96 -9.58 -8.93
C THR A 303 -0.08 -10.48 -9.81
N MET A 304 -0.58 -10.89 -10.98
CA MET A 304 0.19 -11.65 -11.98
C MET A 304 1.05 -10.74 -12.89
N VAL A 305 0.70 -9.46 -12.99
CA VAL A 305 1.23 -8.44 -13.93
C VAL A 305 1.71 -7.18 -13.19
N ALA A 306 1.49 -7.02 -11.87
CA ALA A 306 2.41 -6.23 -11.04
C ALA A 306 3.77 -6.76 -11.37
N PRO A 307 4.76 -5.91 -11.66
CA PRO A 307 5.82 -6.28 -12.55
C PRO A 307 6.65 -7.45 -11.94
N ALA A 308 6.24 -8.70 -12.18
CA ALA A 308 6.92 -9.48 -13.18
C ALA A 308 7.17 -8.48 -14.29
N ALA A 309 8.34 -7.85 -14.23
CA ALA A 309 8.81 -7.02 -15.30
C ALA A 309 8.40 -7.71 -16.61
N SER A 310 8.22 -6.95 -17.67
CA SER A 310 8.08 -7.44 -19.03
C SER A 310 9.24 -8.35 -19.52
N MET A 311 9.97 -8.99 -18.60
CA MET A 311 11.25 -9.64 -18.70
C MET A 311 11.18 -10.87 -17.79
N ASN A 312 10.93 -12.04 -18.39
CA ASN A 312 11.14 -13.33 -17.75
C ASN A 312 12.47 -13.33 -16.97
N GLY A 313 12.43 -13.54 -15.65
CA GLY A 313 13.63 -13.79 -14.84
C GLY A 313 14.25 -12.62 -14.07
N LEU A 314 13.55 -11.49 -13.84
CA LEU A 314 14.03 -10.46 -12.90
C LEU A 314 13.68 -10.84 -11.45
N SER A 315 14.71 -11.09 -10.65
CA SER A 315 14.66 -11.46 -9.24
C SER A 315 15.51 -10.50 -8.41
N VAL A 316 14.85 -9.60 -7.69
CA VAL A 316 15.53 -8.48 -7.01
C VAL A 316 15.74 -8.86 -5.53
N PRO A 317 16.85 -8.45 -4.89
CA PRO A 317 16.99 -8.49 -3.45
C PRO A 317 15.81 -7.80 -2.77
N SER A 318 15.04 -8.54 -1.98
CA SER A 318 13.89 -8.03 -1.25
C SER A 318 13.87 -8.51 0.21
N PRO A 319 13.42 -7.66 1.14
CA PRO A 319 13.29 -8.05 2.54
C PRO A 319 12.13 -9.02 2.75
N VAL A 320 12.37 -10.13 3.45
CA VAL A 320 11.37 -11.14 3.81
C VAL A 320 11.20 -11.18 5.34
N GLN A 321 9.98 -11.36 5.85
CA GLN A 321 9.81 -11.64 7.29
C GLN A 321 10.06 -13.13 7.59
N SER A 322 10.97 -13.38 8.53
CA SER A 322 11.46 -14.69 9.00
C SER A 322 10.40 -15.79 8.99
N GLY A 323 10.72 -16.94 8.36
CA GLY A 323 9.88 -18.15 8.45
C GLY A 323 9.76 -19.01 7.19
N GLY A 324 10.52 -18.75 6.13
CA GLY A 324 10.65 -19.67 4.98
C GLY A 324 12.02 -20.35 4.98
N GLU A 325 12.14 -21.55 4.43
CA GLU A 325 13.45 -22.16 4.14
C GLU A 325 14.19 -21.30 3.11
N ILE A 326 15.23 -20.60 3.56
CA ILE A 326 15.96 -19.64 2.74
C ILE A 326 17.05 -20.38 1.96
N ARG A 327 16.87 -20.54 0.65
CA ARG A 327 17.86 -21.19 -0.23
C ARG A 327 19.05 -20.29 -0.62
N SER A 328 18.90 -18.96 -0.49
CA SER A 328 19.92 -17.97 -0.86
C SER A 328 19.77 -16.69 -0.03
N GLN A 329 20.21 -16.73 1.23
CA GLN A 329 20.15 -15.58 2.12
C GLN A 329 21.25 -14.59 1.76
N LEU A 330 20.87 -13.33 1.51
CA LEU A 330 21.82 -12.24 1.37
C LEU A 330 22.29 -11.78 2.77
N PRO A 331 23.53 -11.25 2.90
CA PRO A 331 24.07 -10.87 4.19
C PRO A 331 23.23 -9.76 4.83
N THR A 332 23.08 -9.83 6.15
CA THR A 332 22.29 -8.89 6.95
C THR A 332 23.19 -7.89 7.68
N ILE A 333 22.58 -6.87 8.29
CA ILE A 333 23.33 -5.90 9.11
C ILE A 333 23.94 -6.53 10.37
N SER A 334 23.40 -7.66 10.87
CA SER A 334 24.05 -8.42 11.94
C SER A 334 25.39 -9.01 11.49
N ASP A 335 25.49 -9.45 10.24
CA ASP A 335 26.73 -9.97 9.67
C ASP A 335 27.78 -8.85 9.52
N TYR A 336 27.32 -7.63 9.20
CA TYR A 336 28.16 -6.44 9.22
C TYR A 336 28.69 -6.13 10.64
N TYR A 337 27.84 -6.17 11.67
CA TYR A 337 28.29 -5.96 13.05
C TYR A 337 29.27 -7.04 13.51
N ALA A 338 29.06 -8.29 13.11
CA ALA A 338 29.98 -9.38 13.37
C ALA A 338 31.34 -9.15 12.71
N LEU A 339 31.37 -8.73 11.44
CA LEU A 339 32.60 -8.36 10.74
C LEU A 339 33.32 -7.20 11.44
N MET A 340 32.59 -6.13 11.79
CA MET A 340 33.16 -4.97 12.49
C MET A 340 33.75 -5.33 13.84
N TRP A 341 33.06 -6.20 14.59
CA TRP A 341 33.55 -6.74 15.84
C TRP A 341 34.85 -7.53 15.59
N GLN A 342 34.86 -8.45 14.64
CA GLN A 342 36.06 -9.21 14.30
C GLN A 342 37.23 -8.30 13.91
N MET A 343 37.00 -7.24 13.14
CA MET A 343 38.03 -6.27 12.75
C MET A 343 38.59 -5.49 13.95
N ALA A 344 37.72 -5.01 14.84
CA ALA A 344 38.14 -4.26 16.02
C ALA A 344 38.87 -5.14 17.04
N THR A 345 38.48 -6.41 17.11
CA THR A 345 38.96 -7.35 18.13
C THR A 345 40.11 -8.25 17.68
N PHE A 346 40.40 -8.28 16.38
CA PHE A 346 41.44 -9.12 15.79
C PHE A 346 42.79 -9.09 16.53
N PRO A 347 43.34 -7.93 16.96
CA PRO A 347 44.63 -7.89 17.67
C PRO A 347 44.66 -8.63 19.01
N TYR A 348 43.50 -8.81 19.61
CA TYR A 348 43.35 -9.30 20.98
C TYR A 348 42.89 -10.76 21.02
N LYS A 349 42.59 -11.37 19.87
CA LYS A 349 42.15 -12.76 19.77
C LYS A 349 43.33 -13.70 19.61
N SER A 350 43.28 -14.82 20.32
CA SER A 350 44.29 -15.88 20.19
C SER A 350 44.18 -16.55 18.82
N LEU A 351 45.31 -16.76 18.14
CA LEU A 351 45.36 -17.51 16.88
C LEU A 351 45.10 -19.02 17.07
N HIS A 352 45.10 -19.50 18.32
CA HIS A 352 44.88 -20.91 18.65
C HIS A 352 43.41 -21.24 18.99
N GLU A 353 42.55 -20.23 19.11
CA GLU A 353 41.13 -20.40 19.37
C GLU A 353 40.32 -20.41 18.07
N ASP A 354 39.24 -21.20 18.05
CA ASP A 354 38.30 -21.23 16.95
C ASP A 354 37.48 -19.93 16.91
N ASN A 355 38.03 -18.94 16.21
CA ASN A 355 37.47 -17.59 16.05
C ASN A 355 36.37 -17.51 14.98
N SER A 356 35.95 -18.64 14.41
CA SER A 356 34.95 -18.71 13.32
C SER A 356 33.51 -18.46 13.79
N LYS A 357 33.25 -18.48 15.10
CA LYS A 357 31.92 -18.26 15.66
C LYS A 357 31.52 -16.77 15.60
N PRO A 358 30.27 -16.45 15.19
CA PRO A 358 29.76 -15.09 15.26
C PRO A 358 29.67 -14.63 16.73
N PRO A 359 29.90 -13.33 17.02
CA PRO A 359 29.87 -12.82 18.37
C PRO A 359 28.46 -12.91 18.97
N ALA A 360 28.39 -13.29 20.24
CA ALA A 360 27.16 -13.31 21.02
C ALA A 360 27.00 -12.03 21.84
N ASP A 361 25.75 -11.72 22.19
CA ASP A 361 25.47 -10.58 23.07
C ASP A 361 26.10 -10.75 24.45
N GLY A 362 26.90 -9.76 24.85
CA GLY A 362 27.66 -9.80 26.09
C GLY A 362 29.09 -10.29 25.96
N ASP A 363 29.56 -10.65 24.75
CA ASP A 363 30.97 -10.99 24.52
C ASP A 363 31.90 -9.84 24.93
N LYS A 364 32.94 -10.17 25.68
CA LYS A 364 33.91 -9.21 26.23
C LYS A 364 35.32 -9.59 25.84
N ILE A 365 36.14 -8.57 25.59
CA ILE A 365 37.58 -8.75 25.45
C ILE A 365 38.26 -8.10 26.64
N THR A 366 38.92 -8.94 27.42
CA THR A 366 39.68 -8.53 28.59
C THR A 366 41.17 -8.62 28.28
N VAL A 367 41.90 -7.56 28.64
CA VAL A 367 43.35 -7.58 28.63
C VAL A 367 43.83 -7.59 30.07
N SER A 368 44.75 -8.51 30.35
CA SER A 368 45.37 -8.64 31.66
C SER A 368 46.49 -7.63 31.76
N HIS A 369 46.42 -6.74 32.74
CA HIS A 369 47.53 -5.88 33.13
C HIS A 369 48.05 -6.30 34.51
N PHE A 370 49.35 -6.19 34.70
CA PHE A 370 50.00 -6.59 35.95
C PHE A 370 50.46 -5.33 36.68
N ILE A 371 49.94 -5.12 37.90
CA ILE A 371 50.34 -4.01 38.77
C ILE A 371 51.17 -4.59 39.92
N GLU A 372 52.33 -4.00 40.17
CA GLU A 372 53.13 -4.31 41.34
C GLU A 372 52.48 -3.66 42.58
N THR A 373 52.04 -4.49 43.52
CA THR A 373 51.50 -4.06 44.82
C THR A 373 52.44 -4.50 45.95
N GLU A 374 52.24 -4.01 47.17
CA GLU A 374 53.11 -4.30 48.33
C GLU A 374 53.24 -5.81 48.65
N ASN A 375 52.33 -6.64 48.14
CA ASN A 375 52.29 -8.09 48.32
C ASN A 375 52.73 -8.88 47.07
N GLY A 376 53.26 -8.21 46.04
CA GLY A 376 53.76 -8.81 44.79
C GLY A 376 53.00 -8.34 43.53
N ILE A 377 53.25 -9.02 42.41
CA ILE A 377 52.63 -8.67 41.12
C ILE A 377 51.19 -9.20 41.10
N GLN A 378 50.21 -8.29 41.09
CA GLN A 378 48.79 -8.62 41.02
C GLN A 378 48.29 -8.48 39.58
N LYS A 379 47.59 -9.52 39.10
CA LYS A 379 46.91 -9.51 37.81
C LYS A 379 45.55 -8.82 37.96
N THR A 380 45.32 -7.80 37.15
CA THR A 380 44.03 -7.11 37.04
C THR A 380 43.55 -7.22 35.58
N GLU A 381 42.25 -7.38 35.37
CA GLU A 381 41.67 -7.55 34.04
C GLU A 381 40.84 -6.32 33.67
N ASP A 382 41.24 -5.64 32.59
CA ASP A 382 40.48 -4.52 32.04
C ASP A 382 39.66 -4.98 30.84
N THR A 383 38.36 -4.69 30.84
CA THR A 383 37.48 -4.91 29.69
C THR A 383 37.67 -3.81 28.66
N LEU A 384 38.24 -4.14 27.49
CA LEU A 384 38.45 -3.19 26.39
C LEU A 384 37.21 -3.01 25.52
N PHE A 385 36.55 -4.12 25.19
CA PHE A 385 35.38 -4.12 24.31
C PHE A 385 34.26 -4.97 24.90
N THR A 386 33.02 -4.58 24.62
CA THR A 386 31.82 -5.36 24.93
C THR A 386 30.89 -5.32 23.73
N TYR A 387 30.48 -6.48 23.24
CA TYR A 387 29.50 -6.59 22.17
C TYR A 387 28.10 -6.39 22.78
N ASN A 388 27.58 -5.17 22.64
CA ASN A 388 26.28 -4.77 23.19
C ASN A 388 25.56 -3.77 22.26
N ASP A 389 24.33 -3.41 22.63
CA ASP A 389 23.53 -2.43 21.87
C ASP A 389 24.21 -1.08 21.71
N LYS A 390 25.04 -0.67 22.69
CA LYS A 390 25.82 0.57 22.60
C LYS A 390 26.87 0.50 21.49
N TYR A 391 27.56 -0.63 21.34
CA TYR A 391 28.49 -0.88 20.24
C TYR A 391 27.79 -0.84 18.88
N ARG A 392 26.66 -1.55 18.74
CA ARG A 392 25.85 -1.55 17.50
C ARG A 392 25.33 -0.16 17.15
N THR A 393 24.85 0.59 18.14
CA THR A 393 24.36 1.97 17.95
C THR A 393 25.49 2.91 17.53
N GLY A 394 26.70 2.74 18.09
CA GLY A 394 27.89 3.47 17.65
C GLY A 394 28.21 3.22 16.17
N LEU A 395 28.20 1.96 15.74
CA LEU A 395 28.42 1.59 14.34
C LEU A 395 27.33 2.14 13.41
N LYS A 396 26.07 2.13 13.83
CA LYS A 396 24.96 2.73 13.05
C LYS A 396 25.18 4.21 12.80
N ASN A 397 25.60 4.95 13.83
CA ASN A 397 25.84 6.38 13.70
C ASN A 397 27.01 6.65 12.75
N GLN A 398 28.09 5.86 12.87
CA GLN A 398 29.22 5.95 11.94
C GLN A 398 28.80 5.69 10.48
N VAL A 399 27.97 4.67 10.23
CA VAL A 399 27.47 4.37 8.87
C VAL A 399 26.57 5.49 8.33
N LYS A 400 25.77 6.13 9.18
CA LYS A 400 24.93 7.28 8.79
C LYS A 400 25.75 8.52 8.43
N GLU A 401 26.90 8.71 9.09
CA GLU A 401 27.81 9.83 8.86
C GLU A 401 28.70 9.66 7.62
N LEU A 402 28.65 8.51 6.94
CA LEU A 402 29.43 8.27 5.72
C LEU A 402 29.04 9.22 4.59
N ASP A 403 30.06 9.75 3.92
CA ASP A 403 29.99 10.68 2.79
C ASP A 403 29.55 10.02 1.46
N TYR A 404 29.46 8.69 1.42
CA TYR A 404 29.07 7.91 0.25
C TYR A 404 27.87 6.98 0.52
N GLY A 405 27.24 6.51 -0.56
CA GLY A 405 26.09 5.61 -0.51
C GLY A 405 26.51 4.18 -0.18
N ALA A 406 26.66 3.86 1.10
CA ALA A 406 26.96 2.51 1.58
C ALA A 406 25.70 1.63 1.62
N ILE A 407 25.80 0.36 1.21
CA ILE A 407 24.67 -0.59 1.26
C ILE A 407 24.14 -0.78 2.70
N GLU A 408 25.01 -0.61 3.70
CA GLU A 408 24.66 -0.67 5.10
C GLU A 408 23.64 0.42 5.50
N LYS A 409 23.61 1.58 4.81
CA LYS A 409 22.58 2.62 5.02
C LYS A 409 21.18 2.09 4.67
N LEU A 410 21.08 1.28 3.61
CA LEU A 410 19.84 0.64 3.17
C LEU A 410 19.44 -0.52 4.10
N MET A 411 20.39 -1.30 4.60
CA MET A 411 20.08 -2.35 5.58
C MET A 411 19.58 -1.75 6.91
N ILE A 412 20.20 -0.66 7.37
CA ILE A 412 19.79 0.04 8.59
C ILE A 412 18.39 0.65 8.46
N SER A 413 17.97 1.10 7.27
CA SER A 413 16.62 1.67 7.08
C SER A 413 15.51 0.61 7.20
N GLN A 414 15.82 -0.65 6.92
CA GLN A 414 14.86 -1.76 7.04
C GLN A 414 14.76 -2.37 8.44
N GLY A 415 15.87 -2.46 9.16
CA GLY A 415 15.93 -3.01 10.51
C GLY A 415 16.93 -4.15 10.69
N GLU A 416 17.26 -4.47 11.95
CA GLU A 416 18.40 -5.32 12.29
C GLU A 416 18.27 -6.81 11.90
N SER A 417 17.05 -7.34 11.88
CA SER A 417 16.79 -8.78 11.81
C SER A 417 15.96 -9.19 10.59
N VAL A 418 16.00 -8.40 9.52
CA VAL A 418 15.23 -8.66 8.31
C VAL A 418 16.08 -9.47 7.33
N PRO A 419 15.79 -10.77 7.12
CA PRO A 419 16.50 -11.54 6.09
C PRO A 419 16.12 -11.02 4.70
N VAL A 420 17.10 -11.01 3.80
CA VAL A 420 16.93 -10.56 2.42
C VAL A 420 17.14 -11.74 1.50
N VAL A 421 16.24 -11.91 0.53
CA VAL A 421 16.24 -13.03 -0.43
C VAL A 421 15.96 -12.48 -1.82
N TYR A 422 16.37 -13.19 -2.86
CA TYR A 422 15.95 -12.92 -4.21
C TYR A 422 14.46 -13.28 -4.37
N SER A 423 13.64 -12.32 -4.79
CA SER A 423 12.23 -12.57 -5.12
C SER A 423 11.90 -12.08 -6.53
N THR A 424 11.17 -12.90 -7.28
CA THR A 424 10.60 -12.54 -8.57
C THR A 424 9.37 -11.66 -8.32
N GLY A 425 9.60 -10.36 -8.17
CA GLY A 425 8.56 -9.38 -7.83
C GLY A 425 8.72 -8.83 -6.40
N ALA A 426 8.21 -7.62 -6.19
CA ALA A 426 8.16 -6.92 -4.91
C ALA A 426 7.18 -7.58 -3.92
N GLU A 427 7.29 -8.89 -3.71
CA GLU A 427 6.51 -9.62 -2.73
C GLU A 427 7.11 -9.38 -1.33
N SER A 428 6.88 -8.19 -0.78
CA SER A 428 6.98 -8.00 0.66
C SER A 428 5.90 -8.88 1.31
N LYS A 429 6.22 -9.61 2.38
CA LYS A 429 5.24 -10.49 3.06
C LYS A 429 4.03 -9.70 3.60
N THR A 430 4.23 -8.42 3.92
CA THR A 430 3.16 -7.45 4.21
C THR A 430 2.19 -7.34 3.03
N ASP A 431 2.68 -7.21 1.79
CA ASP A 431 1.82 -7.24 0.61
C ASP A 431 1.16 -8.59 0.41
N SER A 432 1.80 -9.73 0.70
CA SER A 432 1.16 -11.05 0.52
C SER A 432 -0.06 -11.26 1.45
N GLN A 433 0.05 -10.87 2.73
CA GLN A 433 -1.06 -10.96 3.69
C GLN A 433 -2.13 -9.92 3.39
N HIS A 434 -1.73 -8.69 3.02
CA HIS A 434 -2.67 -7.66 2.59
C HIS A 434 -3.37 -8.04 1.29
N ASN A 435 -2.68 -8.66 0.33
CA ASN A 435 -3.23 -9.10 -0.96
C ASN A 435 -4.19 -10.28 -0.78
N THR A 436 -3.86 -11.24 0.07
CA THR A 436 -4.78 -12.35 0.40
C THR A 436 -6.01 -11.84 1.15
N MET A 437 -5.84 -10.92 2.11
CA MET A 437 -6.98 -10.28 2.79
C MET A 437 -7.85 -9.48 1.82
N ASN A 438 -7.24 -8.68 0.93
CA ASN A 438 -7.93 -7.92 -0.10
C ASN A 438 -8.71 -8.82 -1.05
N LEU A 439 -8.12 -9.95 -1.45
CA LEU A 439 -8.77 -10.95 -2.29
C LEU A 439 -9.99 -11.58 -1.58
N ILE A 440 -9.85 -11.97 -0.31
CA ILE A 440 -10.97 -12.48 0.50
C ILE A 440 -12.09 -11.43 0.58
N LEU A 441 -11.76 -10.17 0.83
CA LEU A 441 -12.71 -9.07 0.91
C LEU A 441 -13.42 -8.81 -0.43
N LEU A 442 -12.71 -8.92 -1.55
CA LEU A 442 -13.28 -8.80 -2.89
C LEU A 442 -14.24 -9.95 -3.21
N PHE A 443 -13.89 -11.19 -2.86
CA PHE A 443 -14.78 -12.34 -3.01
C PHE A 443 -16.03 -12.21 -2.13
N LEU A 444 -15.87 -11.73 -0.89
CA LEU A 444 -17.00 -11.40 -0.01
C LEU A 444 -17.89 -10.33 -0.66
N ALA A 445 -17.30 -9.27 -1.24
CA ALA A 445 -18.04 -8.22 -1.93
C ALA A 445 -18.85 -8.75 -3.13
N ALA A 446 -18.29 -9.69 -3.91
CA ALA A 446 -18.96 -10.33 -5.04
C ALA A 446 -20.08 -11.28 -4.61
N GLY A 447 -19.93 -11.93 -3.44
CA GLY A 447 -20.92 -12.83 -2.87
C GLY A 447 -22.21 -12.13 -2.43
N ILE A 448 -22.14 -10.87 -2.00
CA ILE A 448 -23.31 -10.17 -1.42
C ILE A 448 -24.44 -9.98 -2.43
N PRO A 449 -24.23 -9.45 -3.66
CA PRO A 449 -25.30 -9.38 -4.64
C PRO A 449 -25.89 -10.76 -4.99
N LEU A 450 -25.08 -11.83 -5.00
CA LEU A 450 -25.56 -13.19 -5.25
C LEU A 450 -26.48 -13.69 -4.12
N VAL A 451 -26.07 -13.49 -2.87
CA VAL A 451 -26.88 -13.86 -1.69
C VAL A 451 -28.18 -13.08 -1.66
N LEU A 452 -28.13 -11.77 -1.92
CA LEU A 452 -29.33 -10.93 -1.99
C LEU A 452 -30.26 -11.36 -3.15
N TYR A 453 -29.71 -11.76 -4.29
CA TYR A 453 -30.50 -12.29 -5.41
C TYR A 453 -31.17 -13.63 -5.05
N GLY A 454 -30.42 -14.55 -4.42
CA GLY A 454 -30.97 -15.80 -3.90
C GLY A 454 -32.09 -15.57 -2.88
N ALA A 455 -31.89 -14.63 -1.96
CA ALA A 455 -32.92 -14.22 -0.99
C ALA A 455 -34.19 -13.68 -1.66
N TYR A 456 -34.05 -12.96 -2.78
CA TYR A 456 -35.20 -12.52 -3.57
C TYR A 456 -35.97 -13.70 -4.18
N PHE A 457 -35.30 -14.73 -4.69
CA PHE A 457 -35.97 -15.92 -5.23
C PHE A 457 -36.68 -16.73 -4.16
N VAL A 458 -36.06 -16.92 -2.99
CA VAL A 458 -36.61 -17.72 -1.89
C VAL A 458 -37.76 -16.99 -1.18
N ASN A 459 -37.59 -15.71 -0.85
CA ASN A 459 -38.55 -14.95 -0.04
C ASN A 459 -39.47 -14.04 -0.85
N GLY A 460 -38.97 -13.48 -1.96
CA GLY A 460 -39.69 -12.49 -2.77
C GLY A 460 -40.75 -13.10 -3.68
N ARG A 461 -40.53 -14.32 -4.18
CA ARG A 461 -41.48 -15.01 -5.07
C ARG A 461 -42.77 -15.43 -4.34
N LYS A 462 -42.64 -15.99 -3.13
CA LYS A 462 -43.78 -16.38 -2.27
C LYS A 462 -44.71 -15.20 -1.92
N LYS A 463 -44.17 -13.99 -1.73
CA LYS A 463 -44.97 -12.83 -1.34
C LYS A 463 -45.73 -12.18 -2.50
N TYR A 464 -45.24 -12.34 -3.74
CA TYR A 464 -45.88 -11.81 -4.96
C TYR A 464 -46.88 -12.79 -5.57
N GLU A 465 -46.68 -14.10 -5.41
CA GLU A 465 -47.64 -15.12 -5.84
C GLU A 465 -48.85 -15.19 -4.90
N ASN A 466 -48.70 -14.89 -3.61
CA ASN A 466 -49.81 -14.84 -2.64
C ASN A 466 -50.60 -13.51 -2.64
N SER A 467 -50.24 -12.52 -3.48
CA SER A 467 -50.93 -11.22 -3.58
C SER A 467 -51.60 -10.98 -4.94
N LYS A 468 -51.60 -11.99 -5.80
CA LYS A 468 -52.53 -12.10 -6.93
C LYS A 468 -53.71 -12.94 -6.48
#